data_AF-A0A497ATP4-F1
#
_entry.id   AF-A0A497ATP4-F1
#
_cell.length_a   1.000
_cell.length_b   1.000
_cell.length_c   1.000
_cell.angle_alpha   90.00
_cell.angle_beta   90.00
_cell.angle_gamma   90.00
#
_symmetry.space_group_name_H-M   'P 1'
#
loop_
_entity.id
_entity.type
_entity.pdbx_description
1 polymer ?
#
loop_
_entity_poly.entity_id
_entity_poly.type
_entity_poly.pdbx_seq_one_letter_code
_entity_poly.pdbx_strand_id
1 'polypeptide(L)'
;MIVRMWHGRVLTSKAQAYRAFLNERAIPDYQSVMGNISAYILERKEDKVTHFITMTFWENLDVIKDFAGDDVELAKYYPEDKGFLLEFEPGVVHYEIVGQS
;
A
#
# COMPACT_ATOMS: atom_id res chain seq x y z
N MET A 1 4.19 -8.66 14.94
CA MET A 1 4.37 -8.23 13.54
C MET A 1 3.01 -8.00 12.93
N ILE A 2 2.84 -6.89 12.21
CA ILE A 2 1.59 -6.44 11.62
C ILE A 2 1.73 -6.39 10.09
N VAL A 3 0.71 -6.81 9.36
CA VAL A 3 0.52 -6.46 7.95
C VAL A 3 -0.44 -5.29 7.87
N ARG A 4 -0.03 -4.22 7.20
CA ARG A 4 -0.92 -3.14 6.75
C ARG A 4 -1.26 -3.37 5.29
N MET A 5 -2.56 -3.51 5.01
CA MET A 5 -3.10 -3.81 3.69
C MET A 5 -3.95 -2.65 3.18
N TRP A 6 -3.62 -2.15 2.00
CA TRP A 6 -4.41 -1.17 1.28
C TRP A 6 -4.79 -1.70 -0.10
N HIS A 7 -5.94 -1.27 -0.61
CA HIS A 7 -6.46 -1.65 -1.90
C HIS A 7 -6.74 -0.42 -2.77
N GLY A 8 -6.30 -0.50 -4.02
CA GLY A 8 -6.47 0.54 -5.02
C GLY A 8 -6.93 -0.01 -6.35
N ARG A 9 -7.71 0.79 -7.07
CA ARG A 9 -8.22 0.45 -8.39
C ARG A 9 -7.81 1.50 -9.40
N VAL A 10 -7.27 1.05 -10.52
CA VAL A 10 -6.88 1.90 -11.65
C VAL A 10 -7.50 1.38 -12.95
N LEU A 11 -7.63 2.24 -13.96
CA LEU A 11 -7.91 1.73 -15.31
C LEU A 11 -6.78 0.80 -15.76
N THR A 12 -7.12 -0.34 -16.36
CA THR A 12 -6.14 -1.31 -16.89
C THR A 12 -5.13 -0.66 -17.83
N SER A 13 -5.56 0.33 -18.61
CA SER A 13 -4.69 1.09 -19.52
C SER A 13 -3.60 1.92 -18.81
N LYS A 14 -3.76 2.19 -17.50
CA LYS A 14 -2.80 2.91 -16.66
C LYS A 14 -2.01 1.99 -15.73
N ALA A 15 -2.33 0.69 -15.67
CA ALA A 15 -1.76 -0.23 -14.69
C ALA A 15 -0.22 -0.31 -14.73
N GLN A 16 0.37 -0.32 -15.93
CA GLN A 16 1.83 -0.35 -16.07
C GLN A 16 2.51 0.88 -15.45
N ALA A 17 1.96 2.07 -15.70
CA ALA A 17 2.50 3.32 -15.16
C ALA A 17 2.30 3.38 -13.64
N TYR A 18 1.15 2.92 -13.14
CA TYR A 18 0.91 2.85 -11.69
C TYR A 18 1.86 1.87 -11.00
N ARG A 19 2.11 0.71 -11.61
CA ARG A 19 3.09 -0.26 -11.13
C ARG A 19 4.49 0.36 -11.02
N ALA A 20 4.94 1.09 -12.05
CA ALA A 20 6.23 1.76 -12.03
C ALA A 20 6.31 2.77 -10.88
N PHE A 21 5.28 3.62 -10.74
CA PHE A 21 5.16 4.56 -9.62
C PHE A 21 5.24 3.87 -8.25
N LEU A 22 4.50 2.77 -8.04
CA LEU A 22 4.54 2.04 -6.78
C LEU A 22 5.94 1.49 -6.46
N ASN A 23 6.68 1.01 -7.47
CA ASN A 23 8.03 0.48 -7.29
C ASN A 23 9.07 1.59 -7.07
N GLU A 24 8.97 2.70 -7.78
CA GLU A 24 9.97 3.77 -7.76
C GLU A 24 9.77 4.76 -6.61
N ARG A 25 8.52 4.94 -6.14
CA ARG A 25 8.20 5.93 -5.11
C ARG A 25 7.63 5.31 -3.84
N ALA A 26 6.60 4.48 -3.95
CA ALA A 26 5.86 4.02 -2.78
C ALA A 26 6.65 2.99 -1.96
N ILE A 27 7.26 2.00 -2.61
CA ILE A 27 8.09 0.99 -1.94
C ILE A 27 9.26 1.63 -1.17
N PRO A 28 10.07 2.53 -1.78
CA PRO A 28 11.12 3.22 -1.04
C PRO A 28 10.61 4.04 0.14
N ASP A 29 9.43 4.66 0.05
CA ASP A 29 8.82 5.41 1.16
C ASP A 29 8.47 4.48 2.33
N TYR A 30 7.87 3.32 2.06
CA TYR A 30 7.60 2.30 3.09
C TYR A 30 8.89 1.85 3.79
N GLN A 31 9.92 1.54 2.99
CA GLN A 31 11.20 1.02 3.46
C GLN A 31 12.06 2.08 4.17
N SER A 32 11.75 3.37 4.01
CA SER A 32 12.48 4.45 4.67
C SER A 32 12.24 4.52 6.18
N VAL A 33 11.16 3.89 6.67
CA VAL A 33 10.79 3.87 8.08
C VAL A 33 11.45 2.68 8.78
N MET A 34 12.22 2.97 9.83
CA MET A 34 12.87 1.95 10.65
C MET A 34 11.81 1.05 11.31
N GLY A 35 11.92 -0.26 11.12
CA GLY A 35 10.92 -1.24 11.57
C GLY A 35 9.91 -1.64 10.49
N ASN A 36 10.03 -1.11 9.26
CA ASN A 36 9.48 -1.78 8.08
C ASN A 36 10.30 -3.04 7.76
N ILE A 37 9.63 -4.18 7.66
CA ILE A 37 10.25 -5.49 7.43
C ILE A 37 10.28 -5.81 5.94
N SER A 38 9.17 -5.57 5.25
CA SER A 38 9.05 -5.78 3.80
C SER A 38 7.83 -5.08 3.22
N ALA A 39 7.83 -4.95 1.89
CA ALA A 39 6.72 -4.40 1.13
C ALA A 39 6.48 -5.25 -0.12
N TYR A 40 5.22 -5.62 -0.35
CA TYR A 40 4.77 -6.37 -1.50
C TYR A 40 3.68 -5.59 -2.22
N ILE A 41 3.78 -5.55 -3.55
CA ILE A 41 2.75 -5.01 -4.43
C ILE A 41 2.14 -6.18 -5.19
N LEU A 42 0.86 -6.44 -4.94
CA LEU A 42 0.09 -7.46 -5.63
C LEU A 42 -0.75 -6.78 -6.70
N GLU A 43 -0.90 -7.42 -7.85
CA GLU A 43 -1.69 -6.91 -8.96
C GLU A 43 -2.65 -7.99 -9.46
N ARG A 44 -3.92 -7.61 -9.69
CA ARG A 44 -4.92 -8.47 -10.31
C ARG A 44 -5.72 -7.68 -11.34
N LYS A 45 -5.69 -8.13 -12.60
CA LYS A 45 -6.48 -7.52 -13.68
C LYS A 45 -7.91 -8.06 -13.71
N GLU A 46 -8.88 -7.17 -13.88
CA GLU A 46 -10.31 -7.45 -14.01
C GLU A 46 -10.92 -6.55 -15.11
N ASP A 47 -10.95 -7.06 -16.34
CA ASP A 47 -11.38 -6.33 -17.54
C ASP A 47 -10.70 -4.96 -17.73
N LYS A 48 -11.47 -3.89 -17.52
CA LYS A 48 -11.06 -2.48 -17.69
C LYS A 48 -10.44 -1.89 -16.43
N VAL A 49 -10.43 -2.65 -15.33
CA VAL A 49 -9.87 -2.23 -14.05
C VAL A 49 -8.74 -3.17 -13.65
N THR A 50 -7.65 -2.63 -13.12
CA THR A 50 -6.62 -3.40 -12.44
C THR A 50 -6.62 -3.03 -10.97
N HIS A 51 -6.65 -4.06 -10.13
CA HIS A 51 -6.60 -3.96 -8.68
C HIS A 51 -5.15 -4.08 -8.22
N PHE A 52 -4.75 -3.21 -7.31
CA PHE A 52 -3.48 -3.25 -6.62
C PHE A 52 -3.72 -3.43 -5.13
N ILE A 53 -2.95 -4.32 -4.50
CA ILE A 53 -2.90 -4.43 -3.05
C ILE A 53 -1.46 -4.12 -2.61
N THR A 54 -1.31 -3.20 -1.67
CA THR A 54 -0.03 -3.01 -0.98
C THR A 54 -0.09 -3.79 0.33
N MET A 55 0.84 -4.73 0.50
CA MET A 55 1.03 -5.46 1.75
C MET A 55 2.36 -5.03 2.33
N THR A 56 2.33 -4.28 3.42
CA THR A 56 3.52 -3.80 4.11
C THR A 56 3.60 -4.43 5.49
N PHE A 57 4.77 -4.93 5.84
CA PHE A 57 5.02 -5.72 7.04
C PHE A 57 5.83 -4.90 8.02
N TRP A 58 5.36 -4.83 9.26
CA TRP A 58 5.88 -3.91 10.27
C TRP A 58 6.08 -4.64 11.59
N GLU A 59 7.08 -4.22 12.37
CA GLU A 59 7.36 -4.82 13.68
C GLU A 59 6.13 -4.75 14.61
N ASN A 60 5.46 -3.59 14.66
CA ASN A 60 4.27 -3.31 15.48
C ASN A 60 3.48 -2.10 14.94
N LEU A 61 2.35 -1.76 15.57
CA LEU A 61 1.50 -0.62 15.20
C LEU A 61 2.15 0.75 15.47
N ASP A 62 3.04 0.86 16.47
CA ASP A 62 3.67 2.15 16.79
C ASP A 62 4.62 2.60 15.68
N VAL A 63 5.36 1.67 15.07
CA VAL A 63 6.19 1.96 13.88
C VAL A 63 5.34 2.46 12.70
N ILE A 64 4.11 1.96 12.55
CA ILE A 64 3.22 2.40 11.46
C ILE A 64 2.83 3.86 11.63
N LYS A 65 2.79 4.40 12.86
CA LYS A 65 2.51 5.82 13.10
C LYS A 65 3.57 6.72 12.48
N ASP A 66 4.84 6.31 12.50
CA ASP A 66 5.93 7.05 11.86
C ASP A 66 5.76 7.13 10.33
N PHE A 67 5.06 6.14 9.75
CA PHE A 67 4.76 6.10 8.33
C PHE A 67 3.46 6.82 7.94
N ALA A 68 2.37 6.57 8.68
CA ALA A 68 0.99 6.92 8.33
C ALA A 68 0.42 8.10 9.14
N GLY A 69 1.09 8.52 10.21
CA GLY A 69 0.57 9.47 11.20
C GLY A 69 -0.19 8.79 12.33
N ASP A 70 -0.78 9.62 13.21
CA ASP A 70 -1.45 9.13 14.44
C ASP A 70 -2.63 8.19 14.15
N ASP A 71 -3.38 8.47 13.08
CA ASP A 71 -4.46 7.61 12.61
C ASP A 71 -3.93 6.59 11.59
N VAL A 72 -3.42 5.47 12.12
CA VAL A 72 -2.82 4.41 11.31
C VAL A 72 -3.80 3.76 10.33
N GLU A 73 -5.10 3.82 10.62
CA GLU A 73 -6.17 3.24 9.80
C GLU A 73 -6.50 4.11 8.58
N LEU A 74 -6.09 5.37 8.56
CA LEU A 74 -6.28 6.26 7.41
C LEU A 74 -5.35 5.86 6.25
N ALA A 75 -5.90 5.81 5.03
CA ALA A 75 -5.09 5.60 3.84
C ALA A 75 -4.15 6.80 3.59
N LYS A 76 -2.85 6.52 3.44
CA LYS A 76 -1.84 7.51 3.04
C LYS A 76 -1.76 7.53 1.52
N TYR A 77 -2.03 8.70 0.93
CA TYR A 77 -2.00 8.91 -0.51
C TYR A 77 -0.86 9.84 -0.92
N TYR A 78 -0.29 9.58 -2.08
CA TYR A 78 0.66 10.44 -2.75
C TYR A 78 -0.07 11.39 -3.71
N PRO A 79 0.47 12.60 -3.98
CA PRO A 79 -0.11 13.51 -4.97
C PRO A 79 -0.37 12.86 -6.33
N GLU A 80 0.52 11.96 -6.74
CA GLU A 80 0.49 11.22 -8.01
C GLU A 80 -0.71 10.26 -8.11
N ASP A 81 -1.23 9.74 -6.99
CA ASP A 81 -2.36 8.79 -6.98
C ASP A 81 -3.61 9.37 -7.66
N LYS A 82 -3.81 10.70 -7.61
CA LYS A 82 -4.89 11.41 -8.31
C LYS A 82 -4.86 11.22 -9.82
N GLY A 83 -3.69 10.93 -10.39
CA GLY A 83 -3.54 10.64 -11.82
C GLY A 83 -3.96 9.22 -12.21
N PHE A 84 -4.08 8.31 -11.25
CA PHE A 84 -4.24 6.87 -11.49
C PHE A 84 -5.53 6.28 -10.92
N LEU A 85 -5.85 6.60 -9.66
CA LEU A 85 -6.90 5.94 -8.91
C LEU A 85 -8.29 6.32 -9.40
N LEU A 86 -9.15 5.32 -9.49
CA LEU A 86 -10.57 5.47 -9.79
C LEU A 86 -11.35 6.01 -8.58
N GLU A 87 -10.88 5.68 -7.38
CA GLU A 87 -11.47 6.08 -6.11
C GLU A 87 -10.42 6.10 -5.01
N PHE A 88 -10.70 6.83 -3.94
CA PHE A 88 -9.87 6.94 -2.75
C PHE A 88 -10.61 6.26 -1.60
N GLU A 89 -10.24 5.02 -1.32
CA GLU A 89 -10.72 4.30 -0.13
C GLU A 89 -10.22 5.03 1.14
N PRO A 90 -11.09 5.29 2.12
CA PRO A 90 -10.71 6.13 3.26
C PRO A 90 -9.69 5.46 4.18
N GLY A 91 -9.64 4.12 4.20
CA GLY A 91 -8.86 3.40 5.19
C GLY A 91 -8.06 2.23 4.65
N VAL A 92 -7.31 1.62 5.58
CA VAL A 92 -6.53 0.40 5.41
C VAL A 92 -6.97 -0.63 6.44
N VAL A 93 -6.55 -1.87 6.25
CA VAL A 93 -6.79 -2.94 7.24
C VAL A 93 -5.46 -3.43 7.79
N HIS A 94 -5.40 -3.61 9.11
CA HIS A 94 -4.26 -4.22 9.79
C HIS A 94 -4.58 -5.65 10.21
N TYR A 95 -3.60 -6.54 10.04
CA TYR A 95 -3.67 -7.91 10.50
C TYR A 95 -2.46 -8.23 11.36
N GLU A 96 -2.65 -8.96 12.45
CA GLU A 96 -1.55 -9.59 13.17
C GLU A 96 -1.14 -10.88 12.45
N ILE A 97 0.16 -11.06 12.24
CA ILE A 97 0.68 -12.32 11.69
C ILE A 97 0.83 -13.34 12.81
N VAL A 98 0.04 -14.40 12.72
CA VAL A 98 0.02 -15.50 13.71
C VAL A 98 0.72 -16.79 13.22
N GLY A 99 1.29 -16.79 12.01
CA GLY A 99 2.02 -17.92 11.45
C GLY A 99 2.79 -17.56 10.19
N GLN A 100 3.99 -18.13 10.03
CA GLN A 100 4.89 -17.98 8.87
C GLN A 100 5.84 -19.18 8.81
N SER A 101 6.37 -19.51 7.62
CA SER A 101 7.29 -20.63 7.38
C SER A 101 8.60 -20.16 6.78
#